data_AF-A0A2D7Y131-F1
#
_entry.id   AF-A0A2D7Y131-F1
#
_cell.length_a   1.000
_cell.length_b   1.000
_cell.length_c   1.000
_cell.angle_alpha   90.00
_cell.angle_beta   90.00
_cell.angle_gamma   90.00
#
_symmetry.space_group_name_H-M   'P 1'
#
loop_
_entity.id
_entity.type
_entity.pdbx_description
1 polymer ?
#
loop_
_entity_poly.entity_id
_entity_poly.type
_entity_poly.pdbx_seq_one_letter_code
_entity_poly.pdbx_strand_id
1 'polypeptide(L)'
;MTRSTDDLDRMISEALDAEDREIFGELGEEPGYFAQAFALFRGKLAWVMWVIYITNIVAAGIAIWAAWKMFQTTDPVMTMRWGILIMVSIFVGLFMKSTLGYQLLSNRVLREIKRLELQLARGQARETV
;
A
#
# COMPACT_ATOMS: atom_id res chain seq x y z
N MET A 1 -44.58 16.22 22.15
CA MET A 1 -43.39 15.36 22.18
C MET A 1 -43.03 15.10 23.63
N THR A 2 -42.93 13.84 24.03
CA THR A 2 -42.65 13.43 25.40
C THR A 2 -41.16 13.57 25.69
N ARG A 3 -40.80 14.15 26.84
CA ARG A 3 -39.42 14.35 27.32
C ARG A 3 -38.54 13.09 27.26
N SER A 4 -39.16 11.91 27.32
CA SER A 4 -38.49 10.60 27.14
C SER A 4 -37.93 10.37 25.73
N THR A 5 -38.54 10.94 24.69
CA THR A 5 -38.05 10.83 23.29
C THR A 5 -36.81 11.70 23.10
N ASP A 6 -36.81 12.89 23.71
CA ASP A 6 -35.69 13.85 23.68
C ASP A 6 -34.46 13.31 24.44
N ASP A 7 -34.69 12.64 25.58
CA ASP A 7 -33.64 11.96 26.34
C ASP A 7 -33.07 10.76 25.55
N LEU A 8 -33.92 10.02 24.84
CA LEU A 8 -33.51 8.89 24.01
C LEU A 8 -32.65 9.35 22.83
N ASP A 9 -33.06 10.40 22.13
CA ASP A 9 -32.28 11.00 21.03
C ASP A 9 -30.95 11.54 21.52
N ARG A 10 -30.91 12.17 22.71
CA ARG A 10 -29.65 12.63 23.31
C ARG A 10 -28.71 11.46 23.62
N MET A 11 -29.23 10.37 24.18
CA MET A 11 -28.43 9.18 24.48
C MET A 11 -27.91 8.48 23.20
N ILE A 12 -28.74 8.41 22.15
CA ILE A 12 -28.35 7.87 20.85
C ILE A 12 -27.27 8.75 20.21
N SER A 13 -27.45 10.07 20.25
CA SER A 13 -26.47 11.05 19.80
C SER A 13 -25.15 10.91 20.54
N GLU A 14 -25.13 10.88 21.87
CA GLU A 14 -23.90 10.74 22.66
C GLU A 14 -23.19 9.41 22.41
N ALA A 15 -23.93 8.31 22.25
CA ALA A 15 -23.36 7.01 21.93
C ALA A 15 -22.70 6.99 20.54
N LEU A 16 -23.38 7.52 19.52
CA LEU A 16 -22.84 7.65 18.17
C LEU A 16 -21.60 8.58 18.13
N ASP A 17 -21.63 9.67 18.88
CA ASP A 17 -20.56 10.67 18.95
C ASP A 17 -19.34 10.18 19.77
N ALA A 18 -19.55 9.18 20.64
CA ALA A 18 -18.48 8.48 21.36
C ALA A 18 -17.83 7.39 20.49
N GLU A 19 -18.65 6.55 19.85
CA GLU A 19 -18.20 5.51 18.91
C GLU A 19 -17.43 6.12 17.73
N ASP A 20 -17.93 7.23 17.19
CA ASP A 20 -17.24 8.00 16.15
C ASP A 20 -15.86 8.48 16.62
N ARG A 21 -15.78 9.03 17.83
CA ARG A 21 -14.50 9.55 18.40
C ARG A 21 -13.46 8.45 18.54
N GLU A 22 -13.89 7.25 18.93
CA GLU A 22 -13.03 6.07 19.06
C GLU A 22 -12.51 5.62 17.68
N ILE A 23 -13.40 5.57 16.68
CA ILE A 23 -13.05 5.25 15.29
C ILE A 23 -12.09 6.31 14.70
N PHE A 24 -12.30 7.60 14.95
CA PHE A 24 -11.36 8.66 14.51
C PHE A 24 -10.04 8.65 15.27
N GLY A 25 -10.03 8.21 16.53
CA GLY A 25 -8.81 8.01 17.31
C GLY A 25 -7.92 6.94 16.67
N GLU A 26 -8.50 5.79 16.33
CA GLU A 26 -7.82 4.69 15.64
C GLU A 26 -7.36 5.08 14.21
N LEU A 27 -8.12 5.91 13.50
CA LEU A 27 -7.78 6.39 12.16
C LEU A 27 -6.85 7.62 12.15
N GLY A 28 -6.69 8.30 13.29
CA GLY A 28 -5.97 9.56 13.43
C GLY A 28 -4.46 9.40 13.55
N GLU A 29 -4.00 8.26 14.06
CA GLU A 29 -2.58 7.92 14.05
C GLU A 29 -2.18 7.47 12.65
N GLU A 30 -1.43 8.30 11.92
CA GLU A 30 -0.83 7.85 10.68
C GLU A 30 0.06 6.63 10.98
N PRO A 31 -0.24 5.45 10.41
CA PRO A 31 0.58 4.29 10.64
C PRO A 31 2.01 4.64 10.23
N GLY A 32 2.98 4.39 11.11
CA GLY A 32 4.38 4.72 10.84
C GLY A 32 4.86 4.14 9.50
N TYR A 33 5.89 4.73 8.90
CA TYR A 33 6.37 4.33 7.56
C TYR A 33 6.57 2.82 7.39
N PHE A 34 7.08 2.12 8.40
CA PHE A 34 7.22 0.67 8.38
C PHE A 34 5.87 -0.07 8.43
N ALA A 35 4.92 0.41 9.23
CA ALA A 35 3.57 -0.16 9.28
C ALA A 35 2.85 0.01 7.92
N GLN A 36 3.00 1.16 7.25
CA GLN A 36 2.50 1.36 5.87
C GLN A 36 3.18 0.42 4.87
N ALA A 37 4.51 0.24 4.98
CA ALA A 37 5.25 -0.67 4.11
C ALA A 37 4.81 -2.13 4.31
N PHE A 38 4.63 -2.58 5.55
CA PHE A 38 4.15 -3.93 5.86
C PHE A 38 2.66 -4.13 5.51
N ALA A 39 1.83 -3.08 5.61
CA ALA A 39 0.44 -3.12 5.19
C ALA A 39 0.29 -3.43 3.69
N LEU A 40 1.25 -3.00 2.86
CA LEU A 40 1.29 -3.35 1.44
C LEU A 40 1.33 -4.87 1.21
N PHE A 41 1.99 -5.63 2.10
CA PHE A 41 2.06 -7.09 2.05
C PHE A 41 0.89 -7.82 2.71
N ARG A 42 -0.06 -7.10 3.32
CA ARG A 42 -1.25 -7.67 3.97
C ARG A 42 -2.58 -7.22 3.36
N GLY A 43 -2.58 -6.24 2.45
CA GLY A 43 -3.78 -5.73 1.79
C GLY A 43 -4.30 -6.59 0.63
N LYS A 44 -5.37 -6.14 -0.04
CA LYS A 44 -5.96 -6.83 -1.21
C LYS A 44 -4.99 -7.02 -2.38
N LEU A 45 -4.01 -6.12 -2.50
CA LEU A 45 -2.93 -6.18 -3.51
C LEU A 45 -1.67 -6.89 -3.00
N ALA A 46 -1.71 -7.49 -1.81
CA ALA A 46 -0.57 -8.20 -1.23
C ALA A 46 -0.04 -9.31 -2.15
N TRP A 47 -0.92 -10.03 -2.87
CA TRP A 47 -0.48 -11.07 -3.80
C TRP A 47 0.38 -10.50 -4.94
N VAL A 48 0.05 -9.30 -5.44
CA VAL A 48 0.85 -8.60 -6.47
C VAL A 48 2.21 -8.22 -5.89
N MET A 49 2.22 -7.69 -4.66
CA MET A 49 3.45 -7.37 -3.93
C MET A 49 4.36 -8.59 -3.77
N TRP A 50 3.78 -9.74 -3.40
CA TRP A 50 4.51 -11.00 -3.29
C TRP A 50 5.06 -11.45 -4.64
N VAL A 51 4.28 -11.40 -5.71
CA VAL A 51 4.75 -11.73 -7.07
C VAL A 51 5.93 -10.83 -7.46
N ILE A 52 5.83 -9.52 -7.27
CA ILE A 52 6.90 -8.56 -7.60
C ILE A 52 8.19 -8.89 -6.83
N TYR A 53 8.08 -9.18 -5.53
CA TYR A 53 9.24 -9.52 -4.69
C TYR A 53 9.85 -10.88 -5.07
N ILE A 54 9.03 -11.90 -5.31
CA ILE A 54 9.48 -13.21 -5.76
C ILE A 54 10.20 -13.08 -7.10
N THR A 55 9.64 -12.36 -8.07
CA THR A 55 10.29 -12.14 -9.36
C THR A 55 11.61 -11.38 -9.21
N ASN A 56 11.69 -10.40 -8.30
CA ASN A 56 12.95 -9.72 -7.99
C ASN A 56 14.01 -10.67 -7.42
N ILE A 57 13.63 -11.56 -6.50
CA ILE A 57 14.54 -12.56 -5.93
C ILE A 57 15.03 -13.52 -7.01
N VAL A 58 14.13 -13.98 -7.90
CA VAL A 58 14.50 -14.83 -9.03
C VAL A 58 15.44 -14.10 -9.99
N ALA A 59 15.15 -12.85 -10.35
CA ALA A 59 16.01 -12.03 -11.20
C ALA A 59 17.40 -11.81 -10.60
N ALA A 60 17.48 -11.58 -9.28
CA ALA A 60 18.74 -11.50 -8.56
C ALA A 60 19.52 -12.82 -8.61
N GLY A 61 18.83 -13.96 -8.45
CA GLY A 61 19.44 -15.29 -8.60
C GLY A 61 19.99 -15.53 -10.01
N ILE A 62 19.24 -15.14 -11.05
CA ILE A 62 19.69 -15.20 -12.45
C ILE A 62 20.91 -14.32 -12.67
N ALA A 63 20.94 -13.11 -12.10
CA ALA A 63 22.08 -12.20 -12.22
C ALA A 63 23.35 -12.78 -11.57
N ILE A 64 23.24 -13.39 -10.39
CA ILE A 64 24.37 -14.05 -9.72
C ILE A 64 24.88 -15.24 -10.54
N TRP A 65 23.97 -16.06 -11.07
CA TRP A 65 24.33 -17.20 -11.91
C TRP A 65 25.02 -16.76 -13.22
N ALA A 66 24.48 -15.72 -13.86
CA ALA A 66 25.07 -15.13 -15.05
C ALA A 66 26.47 -14.55 -14.77
N ALA A 67 26.66 -13.88 -13.62
CA ALA A 67 27.97 -13.38 -13.20
C ALA A 67 28.96 -14.54 -13.00
N TRP A 68 28.55 -15.63 -12.35
CA TRP A 68 29.40 -16.80 -12.19
C TRP A 68 29.80 -17.44 -13.52
N LYS A 69 28.87 -17.52 -14.49
CA LYS A 69 29.15 -18.01 -15.84
C LYS A 69 30.05 -17.08 -16.66
N MET A 70 29.96 -15.78 -16.42
CA MET A 70 30.83 -14.78 -17.02
C MET A 70 32.29 -14.99 -16.62
N PHE A 71 32.58 -15.32 -15.36
CA PHE A 71 33.95 -15.61 -14.89
C PHE A 71 34.52 -16.95 -15.40
N GLN A 72 33.67 -17.90 -15.80
CA GLN A 72 34.10 -19.19 -16.34
C GLN A 72 34.35 -19.16 -17.85
N THR A 73 33.91 -18.11 -18.53
CA THR A 73 33.93 -18.01 -19.99
C THR A 73 35.19 -17.27 -20.46
N THR A 74 35.96 -17.89 -21.35
CA THR A 74 37.16 -17.28 -21.97
C THR A 74 36.86 -16.58 -23.30
N ASP A 75 35.70 -16.82 -23.90
CA ASP A 75 35.24 -16.17 -25.14
C ASP A 75 34.64 -14.77 -24.85
N PRO A 76 35.22 -13.69 -25.41
CA PRO A 76 34.72 -12.32 -25.24
C PRO A 76 33.25 -12.14 -25.64
N VAL A 77 32.79 -12.83 -26.69
CA VAL A 77 31.42 -12.70 -27.19
C VAL A 77 30.42 -13.28 -26.20
N MET A 78 30.76 -14.43 -25.61
CA MET A 78 29.91 -15.10 -24.64
C MET A 78 29.89 -14.33 -23.30
N THR A 79 31.03 -13.75 -22.88
CA THR A 79 31.10 -12.83 -21.73
C THR A 79 30.17 -11.63 -21.90
N MET A 80 30.10 -11.05 -23.10
CA MET A 80 29.21 -9.91 -23.38
C MET A 80 27.72 -10.29 -23.30
N ARG A 81 27.34 -11.49 -23.75
CA ARG A 81 25.95 -11.98 -23.63
C ARG A 81 25.52 -12.13 -22.17
N TRP A 82 26.41 -12.65 -21.32
CA TRP A 82 26.15 -12.73 -19.87
C TRP A 82 26.06 -11.34 -19.23
N GLY A 83 26.90 -10.39 -19.64
CA GLY A 83 26.81 -8.99 -19.19
C GLY A 83 25.48 -8.33 -19.52
N ILE A 84 24.96 -8.53 -20.73
CA ILE A 84 23.64 -8.03 -21.14
C ILE A 84 22.53 -8.66 -20.30
N LEU A 85 22.61 -9.97 -20.04
CA LEU A 85 21.63 -10.68 -19.21
C LEU A 85 21.59 -10.14 -17.78
N ILE A 86 22.76 -9.82 -17.20
CA ILE A 86 22.87 -9.18 -15.88
C ILE A 86 22.23 -7.79 -15.91
N MET A 87 22.54 -6.95 -16.90
CA MET A 87 21.93 -5.63 -17.04
C MET A 87 20.40 -5.72 -17.11
N VAL A 88 19.86 -6.57 -17.99
CA VAL A 88 18.41 -6.74 -18.13
C VAL A 88 17.77 -7.17 -16.81
N SER A 89 18.38 -8.10 -16.09
CA SER A 89 17.88 -8.57 -14.80
C SER A 89 17.84 -7.45 -13.75
N ILE A 90 18.85 -6.58 -13.72
CA ILE A 90 18.89 -5.41 -12.83
C ILE A 90 17.82 -4.38 -13.22
N PHE A 91 17.65 -4.12 -14.52
CA PHE A 91 16.64 -3.18 -15.01
C PHE A 91 15.22 -3.61 -14.65
N VAL A 92 14.91 -4.91 -14.78
CA VAL A 92 13.62 -5.47 -14.37
C VAL A 92 13.38 -5.22 -12.87
N GLY A 93 14.38 -5.47 -12.03
CA GLY A 93 14.27 -5.23 -10.59
C GLY A 93 14.09 -3.74 -10.22
N LEU A 94 14.77 -2.85 -10.93
CA LEU A 94 14.65 -1.40 -10.72
C LEU A 94 13.26 -0.88 -11.11
N PHE A 95 12.75 -1.31 -12.27
CA PHE A 95 11.40 -0.96 -12.72
C PHE A 95 10.33 -1.45 -11.75
N MET A 96 10.43 -2.68 -11.28
CA MET A 96 9.49 -3.25 -10.33
C MET A 96 9.41 -2.47 -9.01
N LYS A 97 10.56 -2.05 -8.45
CA LYS A 97 10.58 -1.22 -7.23
C LYS A 97 9.91 0.14 -7.43
N SER A 98 10.01 0.75 -8.62
CA SER A 98 9.39 2.05 -8.90
C SER A 98 7.85 2.03 -8.78
N THR A 99 7.22 0.89 -9.11
CA THR A 99 5.76 0.74 -9.07
C THR A 99 5.18 0.75 -7.66
N LEU A 100 5.99 0.43 -6.64
CA LEU A 100 5.58 0.40 -5.24
C LEU A 100 5.24 1.79 -4.70
N GLY A 101 6.06 2.78 -5.04
CA GLY A 101 5.83 4.18 -4.65
C GLY A 101 4.53 4.72 -5.23
N TYR A 102 4.21 4.34 -6.47
CA TYR A 102 2.98 4.73 -7.13
C TYR A 102 1.74 4.09 -6.48
N GLN A 103 1.82 2.80 -6.11
CA GLN A 103 0.74 2.12 -5.40
C GLN A 103 0.49 2.71 -4.01
N LEU A 104 1.55 3.07 -3.27
CA LEU A 104 1.44 3.75 -1.98
C LEU A 104 0.73 5.10 -2.11
N LEU A 105 1.11 5.90 -3.10
CA LEU A 105 0.46 7.19 -3.36
C LEU A 105 -1.01 7.00 -3.72
N SER A 106 -1.33 6.05 -4.59
CA SER A 106 -2.72 5.77 -4.99
C SER A 106 -3.58 5.33 -3.80
N ASN A 107 -3.07 4.45 -2.94
CA ASN A 107 -3.77 4.03 -1.72
C ASN A 107 -3.98 5.19 -0.72
N ARG A 108 -2.98 6.07 -0.57
CA ARG A 108 -3.09 7.27 0.28
C ARG A 108 -4.17 8.22 -0.23
N VAL A 109 -4.19 8.47 -1.54
CA VAL A 109 -5.22 9.29 -2.20
C VAL A 109 -6.61 8.69 -2.02
N LEU A 110 -6.76 7.38 -2.22
CA LEU A 110 -8.05 6.70 -2.07
C LEU A 110 -8.60 6.79 -0.63
N ARG A 111 -7.71 6.67 0.37
CA ARG A 111 -8.08 6.83 1.78
C ARG A 111 -8.56 8.24 2.08
N GLU A 112 -7.90 9.26 1.54
CA GLU A 112 -8.27 10.66 1.76
C GLU A 112 -9.60 11.00 1.07
N ILE A 113 -9.84 10.47 -0.14
CA ILE A 113 -11.14 10.60 -0.83
C ILE A 113 -12.25 10.00 0.04
N LYS A 114 -12.06 8.79 0.59
CA LYS A 114 -13.05 8.15 1.45
C LYS A 114 -13.34 8.97 2.72
N ARG A 115 -12.31 9.61 3.28
CA ARG A 115 -12.43 10.51 4.44
C ARG A 115 -13.28 11.74 4.09
N LEU A 116 -13.05 12.34 2.93
CA LEU A 116 -13.85 13.46 2.43
C LEU A 116 -15.31 13.06 2.16
N GLU A 117 -15.55 11.88 1.56
CA GLU A 117 -16.90 11.34 1.39
C GLU A 117 -17.65 11.21 2.72
N LEU A 118 -16.98 10.72 3.77
CA LEU A 118 -17.57 10.59 5.10
C LEU A 118 -17.87 11.96 5.74
N GLN A 119 -16.98 12.93 5.58
CA GLN A 119 -17.21 14.29 6.08
C GLN A 119 -18.39 14.97 5.38
N LEU A 120 -18.49 14.80 4.06
CA LEU A 120 -19.63 15.32 3.28
C LEU A 120 -20.94 14.66 3.70
N ALA A 121 -20.96 13.34 3.87
CA ALA A 121 -22.14 12.61 4.34
C ALA A 121 -22.63 13.10 5.72
N ARG A 122 -21.69 13.39 6.63
CA ARG A 122 -22.02 14.00 7.94
C ARG A 122 -22.52 15.43 7.83
N GLY A 123 -21.90 16.24 6.96
CA GLY A 123 -22.36 17.61 6.68
C GLY A 123 -23.81 17.62 6.20
N GLN A 124 -24.15 16.73 5.25
CA GLN A 124 -25.51 16.59 4.73
C GLN A 124 -26.49 16.08 5.78
N ALA A 125 -26.12 15.09 6.60
CA ALA A 125 -26.97 14.58 7.67
C ALA A 125 -27.31 15.67 8.72
N ARG A 126 -26.40 16.62 8.94
CA ARG A 126 -26.57 17.73 9.89
C ARG A 126 -27.45 18.86 9.35
N GLU A 127 -27.60 18.99 8.02
CA GLU A 127 -28.54 19.95 7.39
C GLU A 127 -29.97 19.42 7.31
N THR A 128 -30.17 18.10 7.41
CA THR A 128 -31.49 17.46 7.32
C THR A 128 -32.22 17.30 8.67
N VAL A 129 -31.60 17.70 9.78
CA VAL A 129 -32.16 17.71 11.15
C VAL A 129 -32.40 19.15 11.59
#